data_AF-A0AAD9Y9P7-F1
#
_entry.id   AF-A0AAD9Y9P7-F1
#
_cell.length_a   1.000
_cell.length_b   1.000
_cell.length_c   1.000
_cell.angle_alpha   90.00
_cell.angle_beta   90.00
_cell.angle_gamma   90.00
#
_symmetry.space_group_name_H-M   'P 1'
#
loop_
_entity.id
_entity.type
_entity.pdbx_description
1 polymer ?
#
loop_
_entity_poly.entity_id
_entity_poly.type
_entity_poly.pdbx_seq_one_letter_code
_entity_poly.pdbx_strand_id
1 'polypeptide(L)'
;MQEATPRYKQLGLKATLSCPPELSLPRAILHHLLAARSGHGDFEQYHQRFNHTEALLTCSCGEAKEVDHLVYCRKTLVRRQQWPTLHPYSRREPLGPIGSLERYFKGLITDSEGFQAFLDVTDFFQKICPRY
;
A
#
# COMPACT_ATOMS: atom_id res chain seq x y z
N MET A 1 -22.91 -15.36 -9.73
CA MET A 1 -23.09 -14.19 -8.84
C MET A 1 -23.66 -14.68 -7.53
N GLN A 2 -23.01 -14.39 -6.40
CA GLN A 2 -23.58 -14.70 -5.09
C GLN A 2 -24.74 -13.71 -4.86
N GLU A 3 -25.91 -14.20 -4.46
CA GLU A 3 -27.10 -13.35 -4.24
C GLU A 3 -27.18 -12.81 -2.82
N ALA A 4 -27.66 -11.57 -2.68
CA ALA A 4 -27.89 -10.92 -1.39
C ALA A 4 -28.88 -11.72 -0.54
N THR A 5 -28.57 -11.86 0.76
CA THR A 5 -29.43 -12.61 1.69
C THR A 5 -30.83 -12.00 1.77
N PRO A 6 -31.87 -12.79 2.09
CA PRO A 6 -33.26 -12.30 2.17
C PRO A 6 -33.42 -11.07 3.08
N ARG A 7 -32.66 -11.02 4.18
CA ARG A 7 -32.65 -9.88 5.12
C ARG A 7 -32.08 -8.61 4.49
N TYR A 8 -31.03 -8.72 3.67
CA TYR A 8 -30.47 -7.57 2.93
C TYR A 8 -31.46 -7.00 1.92
N LYS A 9 -32.19 -7.88 1.21
CA LYS A 9 -33.26 -7.51 0.28
C LYS A 9 -34.42 -6.80 1.02
N GLN A 10 -34.84 -7.31 2.18
CA GLN A 10 -35.89 -6.69 3.01
C GLN A 10 -35.51 -5.28 3.52
N LEU A 11 -34.24 -5.05 3.79
CA LEU A 11 -33.73 -3.74 4.24
C LEU A 11 -33.53 -2.75 3.09
N GLY A 12 -33.79 -3.13 1.83
CA GLY A 12 -33.56 -2.27 0.66
C GLY A 12 -32.08 -2.00 0.37
N LEU A 13 -31.18 -2.80 0.94
CA LEU A 13 -29.73 -2.60 0.82
C LEU A 13 -29.19 -3.29 -0.44
N LYS A 14 -28.34 -2.57 -1.19
CA LYS A 14 -27.55 -3.15 -2.27
C LYS A 14 -26.24 -3.69 -1.69
N ALA A 15 -25.97 -4.99 -1.87
CA ALA A 15 -24.70 -5.61 -1.52
C ALA A 15 -23.93 -5.98 -2.78
N THR A 16 -22.70 -5.49 -2.89
CA THR A 16 -21.73 -6.04 -3.83
C THR A 16 -21.10 -7.26 -3.15
N LEU A 17 -21.56 -8.46 -3.50
CA LEU A 17 -21.10 -9.71 -2.86
C LEU A 17 -19.83 -10.30 -3.47
N SER A 18 -19.30 -9.71 -4.53
CA SER A 18 -17.96 -10.07 -4.99
C SER A 18 -16.94 -9.56 -3.98
N CYS A 19 -16.21 -10.48 -3.36
CA CYS A 19 -15.06 -10.14 -2.52
C CYS A 19 -14.01 -9.42 -3.39
N PRO A 20 -13.68 -8.14 -3.12
CA PRO A 20 -12.61 -7.46 -3.85
C PRO A 20 -11.31 -8.25 -3.76
N PRO A 21 -10.53 -8.35 -4.85
CA PRO A 21 -9.32 -9.17 -4.88
C PRO A 21 -8.30 -8.76 -3.82
N GLU A 22 -8.21 -7.48 -3.44
CA GLU A 22 -7.31 -7.02 -2.39
C GLU A 22 -7.63 -7.60 -0.99
N LEU A 23 -8.85 -8.10 -0.75
CA LEU A 23 -9.19 -8.74 0.53
C LEU A 23 -8.61 -10.15 0.66
N SER A 24 -8.04 -10.70 -0.41
CA SER A 24 -7.25 -11.94 -0.34
C SER A 24 -5.86 -11.73 0.31
N LEU A 25 -5.40 -10.48 0.41
CA LEU A 25 -4.11 -10.15 1.00
C LEU A 25 -4.06 -10.50 2.50
N PRO A 26 -2.88 -10.88 3.02
CA PRO A 26 -2.67 -10.95 4.46
C PRO A 26 -3.04 -9.63 5.14
N ARG A 27 -3.71 -9.71 6.29
CA ARG A 27 -4.26 -8.53 7.01
C ARG A 27 -3.23 -7.41 7.21
N ALA A 28 -1.98 -7.75 7.53
CA ALA A 28 -0.91 -6.78 7.72
C ALA A 28 -0.58 -6.01 6.42
N ILE A 29 -0.48 -6.72 5.30
CA ILE A 29 -0.22 -6.13 3.98
C ILE A 29 -1.40 -5.26 3.55
N LEU A 30 -2.62 -5.76 3.69
CA LEU A 30 -3.84 -5.00 3.39
C LEU A 30 -3.90 -3.70 4.18
N HIS A 31 -3.58 -3.74 5.48
CA HIS A 31 -3.50 -2.54 6.30
C HIS A 31 -2.53 -1.50 5.70
N HIS A 32 -1.32 -1.90 5.31
CA HIS A 32 -0.33 -0.98 4.73
C HIS A 32 -0.76 -0.42 3.37
N LEU A 33 -1.37 -1.25 2.52
CA LEU A 33 -1.92 -0.81 1.24
C LEU A 33 -3.00 0.27 1.44
N LEU A 34 -3.93 0.05 2.37
CA LEU A 34 -4.98 1.01 2.69
C LEU A 34 -4.42 2.32 3.28
N ALA A 35 -3.39 2.24 4.12
CA ALA A 35 -2.70 3.41 4.64
C ALA A 35 -2.05 4.22 3.51
N ALA A 36 -1.34 3.57 2.58
CA ALA A 36 -0.72 4.23 1.44
C ALA A 36 -1.76 4.87 0.49
N ARG A 37 -2.91 4.22 0.28
CA ARG A 37 -4.01 4.76 -0.55
C ARG A 37 -4.69 5.97 0.07
N SER A 38 -4.89 5.95 1.38
CA SER A 38 -5.62 7.00 2.09
C SER A 38 -4.74 8.14 2.58
N GLY A 39 -3.42 7.95 2.59
CA GLY A 39 -2.48 8.86 3.27
C GLY A 39 -2.61 8.84 4.80
N HIS A 40 -3.43 7.94 5.35
CA HIS A 40 -3.67 7.82 6.79
C HIS A 40 -2.99 6.57 7.32
N GLY A 41 -1.82 6.76 7.91
CA GLY A 41 -0.99 5.69 8.44
C GLY A 41 0.01 6.21 9.45
N ASP A 42 1.04 5.42 9.69
CA ASP A 42 2.22 5.84 10.47
C ASP A 42 3.13 6.73 9.59
N PHE A 43 2.62 7.92 9.28
CA PHE A 43 3.30 8.92 8.47
C PHE A 43 3.52 10.18 9.28
N GLU A 44 4.61 10.88 8.99
CA GLU A 44 5.02 12.07 9.74
C GLU A 44 3.90 13.11 9.80
N GLN A 45 3.32 13.45 8.64
CA GLN A 45 2.25 14.45 8.55
C GLN A 45 1.05 14.15 9.45
N TYR A 46 0.68 12.86 9.61
CA TYR A 46 -0.42 12.47 10.48
C TYR A 46 -0.06 12.73 11.95
N HIS A 47 1.10 12.24 12.39
CA HIS A 47 1.53 12.41 13.78
C HIS A 47 1.78 13.86 14.16
N GLN A 48 2.32 14.68 13.24
CA GLN A 48 2.46 16.12 13.42
C GLN A 48 1.09 16.80 13.58
N ARG A 49 0.12 16.48 12.72
CA ARG A 49 -1.22 17.07 12.78
C ARG A 49 -1.94 16.80 14.10
N PHE A 50 -1.72 15.63 14.70
CA PHE A 50 -2.35 15.21 15.96
C PHE A 50 -1.44 15.34 17.19
N ASN A 51 -0.25 15.94 17.04
CA ASN A 51 0.74 16.14 18.11
C ASN A 51 1.09 14.87 18.89
N HIS A 52 1.26 13.75 18.18
CA HIS A 52 1.68 12.48 18.78
C HIS A 52 3.21 12.45 18.93
N THR A 53 3.71 12.68 20.16
CA THR A 53 5.15 12.82 20.44
C THR A 53 5.91 11.50 20.57
N GLU A 54 5.21 10.38 20.73
CA GLU A 54 5.82 9.06 20.94
C GLU A 54 6.11 8.31 19.62
N ALA A 55 5.68 8.85 18.48
CA ALA A 55 5.79 8.17 17.20
C ALA A 55 7.19 8.32 16.58
N LEU A 56 7.72 7.23 16.04
CA LEU A 56 8.94 7.26 15.24
C LEU A 56 8.61 7.85 13.86
N LEU A 57 8.92 9.14 13.67
CA LEU A 57 8.59 9.88 12.44
C LEU A 57 9.57 9.62 11.29
N THR A 58 10.71 9.01 11.58
CA THR A 58 11.78 8.76 10.61
C THR A 58 11.92 7.28 10.29
N CYS A 59 12.26 6.98 9.04
CA CYS A 59 12.65 5.66 8.61
C CYS A 59 14.07 5.35 9.11
N SER A 60 14.46 4.07 9.18
CA SER A 60 15.86 3.70 9.48
C SER A 60 16.86 4.15 8.40
N CYS A 61 16.39 4.72 7.28
CA CYS A 61 17.23 5.46 6.35
C CYS A 61 17.45 6.93 6.72
N GLY A 62 16.86 7.43 7.79
CA GLY A 62 17.01 8.80 8.28
C GLY A 62 16.08 9.84 7.65
N GLU A 63 15.25 9.45 6.68
CA GLU A 63 14.27 10.35 6.06
C GLU A 63 12.91 10.26 6.78
N ALA A 64 12.09 11.29 6.62
CA ALA A 64 10.72 11.31 7.13
C ALA A 64 9.86 10.17 6.53
N LYS A 65 8.94 9.64 7.33
CA LYS A 65 7.93 8.68 6.90
C LYS A 65 6.84 9.37 6.09
N GLU A 66 7.10 9.59 4.81
CA GLU A 66 6.10 10.05 3.85
C GLU A 66 5.31 8.89 3.23
N VAL A 67 4.15 9.21 2.64
CA VAL A 67 3.22 8.21 2.08
C VAL A 67 3.86 7.39 0.96
N ASP A 68 4.66 8.03 0.12
CA ASP A 68 5.37 7.42 -1.01
C ASP A 68 6.80 6.96 -0.65
N HIS A 69 7.22 7.14 0.62
CA HIS A 69 8.58 6.87 1.06
C HIS A 69 9.05 5.46 0.72
N LEU A 70 8.17 4.45 0.69
CA LEU A 70 8.56 3.08 0.33
C LEU A 70 9.28 2.97 -1.02
N VAL A 71 8.91 3.78 -2.03
CA VAL A 71 9.57 3.77 -3.35
C VAL A 71 10.75 4.76 -3.43
N TYR A 72 10.82 5.74 -2.52
CA TYR A 72 11.91 6.72 -2.47
C TYR A 72 13.00 6.35 -1.46
N CYS A 73 12.75 5.37 -0.60
CA CYS A 73 13.69 4.96 0.42
C CYS A 73 14.98 4.46 -0.22
N ARG A 74 16.12 5.03 0.15
CA ARG A 74 17.43 4.59 -0.37
C ARG A 74 17.67 3.09 -0.16
N LYS A 75 17.16 2.51 0.93
CA LYS A 75 17.33 1.09 1.25
C LYS A 75 16.51 0.18 0.33
N THR A 76 15.34 0.62 -0.15
CA THR A 76 14.55 -0.14 -1.13
C THR A 76 15.10 0.07 -2.54
N LEU A 77 15.56 1.27 -2.86
CA LEU A 77 16.13 1.63 -4.16
C LEU A 77 17.37 0.80 -4.53
N VAL A 78 18.17 0.35 -3.56
CA VAL A 78 19.29 -0.58 -3.81
C VAL A 78 18.83 -1.86 -4.49
N ARG A 79 17.60 -2.32 -4.24
CA ARG A 79 17.01 -3.52 -4.84
C ARG A 79 16.02 -3.20 -5.96
N ARG A 80 16.05 -1.98 -6.50
CA ARG A 80 15.05 -1.52 -7.48
C ARG A 80 14.89 -2.43 -8.69
N GLN A 81 15.98 -3.03 -9.18
CA GLN A 81 15.92 -3.95 -10.31
C GLN A 81 15.12 -5.23 -10.03
N GLN A 82 14.92 -5.58 -8.75
CA GLN A 82 14.17 -6.77 -8.31
C GLN A 82 12.69 -6.47 -8.02
N TRP A 83 12.29 -5.20 -8.07
CA TRP A 83 10.89 -4.83 -7.82
C TRP A 83 9.97 -5.39 -8.91
N PRO A 84 8.71 -5.73 -8.57
CA PRO A 84 7.80 -6.36 -9.51
C PRO A 84 7.38 -5.41 -10.64
N THR A 85 7.04 -6.00 -11.79
CA THR A 85 6.28 -5.33 -12.83
C THR A 85 4.81 -5.28 -12.41
N LEU A 86 4.24 -4.08 -12.39
CA LEU A 86 2.89 -3.82 -11.90
C LEU A 86 1.86 -3.84 -13.02
N HIS A 87 0.65 -4.31 -12.72
CA HIS A 87 -0.48 -4.41 -13.64
C HIS A 87 -1.70 -3.64 -13.10
N PRO A 88 -1.62 -2.31 -12.99
CA PRO A 88 -2.68 -1.52 -12.36
C PRO A 88 -3.96 -1.53 -13.20
N TYR A 89 -5.11 -1.67 -12.54
CA TYR A 89 -6.43 -1.79 -13.17
C TYR A 89 -6.74 -0.71 -14.23
N SER A 90 -6.21 0.50 -14.04
CA SER A 90 -6.46 1.66 -14.90
C SER A 90 -5.52 1.78 -16.11
N ARG A 91 -4.47 0.95 -16.24
CA ARG A 91 -3.56 1.01 -17.40
C ARG A 91 -3.54 -0.28 -18.21
N ARG A 92 -3.48 -0.11 -19.53
CA ARG A 92 -3.30 -1.21 -20.48
C ARG A 92 -1.84 -1.70 -20.55
N GLU A 93 -0.89 -0.88 -20.11
CA GLU A 93 0.54 -1.20 -20.17
C GLU A 93 1.11 -1.51 -18.77
N PRO A 94 1.82 -2.64 -18.63
CA PRO A 94 2.55 -2.97 -17.41
C PRO A 94 3.58 -1.89 -17.04
N LEU A 95 3.76 -1.64 -15.75
CA LEU A 95 4.76 -0.71 -15.23
C LEU A 95 5.94 -1.50 -14.67
N GLY A 96 7.05 -1.51 -15.39
CA GLY A 96 8.31 -2.02 -14.88
C GLY A 96 8.90 -1.15 -13.77
N PRO A 97 9.91 -1.65 -13.05
CA PRO A 97 10.53 -0.94 -11.94
C PRO A 97 11.45 0.21 -12.38
N ILE A 98 11.92 0.17 -13.62
CA ILE A 98 12.77 1.20 -14.23
C ILE A 98 11.85 2.27 -14.86
N GLY A 99 11.89 3.49 -14.33
CA GLY A 99 11.02 4.58 -14.77
C GLY A 99 10.84 5.69 -13.71
N SER A 100 9.77 6.48 -13.83
CA SER A 100 9.42 7.47 -12.80
C SER A 100 8.95 6.77 -11.52
N LEU A 101 9.54 7.12 -10.37
CA LEU A 101 9.15 6.60 -9.06
C LEU A 101 7.74 7.03 -8.68
N GLU A 102 7.36 8.27 -8.98
CA GLU A 102 6.00 8.77 -8.79
C GLU A 102 4.99 7.93 -9.58
N ARG A 103 5.30 7.62 -10.84
CA ARG A 103 4.45 6.79 -11.70
C ARG A 103 4.37 5.36 -11.16
N TYR A 104 5.48 4.81 -10.68
CA TYR A 104 5.56 3.49 -10.09
C TYR A 104 4.73 3.42 -8.80
N PHE A 105 4.87 4.38 -7.88
CA PHE A 105 4.09 4.45 -6.64
C PHE A 105 2.58 4.47 -6.91
N LYS A 106 2.11 5.32 -7.84
CA LYS A 106 0.69 5.35 -8.24
C LYS A 106 0.21 4.01 -8.79
N GLY A 107 1.04 3.30 -9.54
CA GLY A 107 0.76 1.93 -9.97
C GLY A 107 0.72 0.95 -8.81
N LEU A 108 1.68 1.06 -7.90
CA LEU A 108 1.90 0.13 -6.81
C LEU A 108 0.71 0.13 -5.84
N ILE A 109 0.17 1.30 -5.50
CA ILE A 109 -1.00 1.38 -4.62
C ILE A 109 -2.30 0.97 -5.32
N THR A 110 -2.32 0.81 -6.64
CA THR A 110 -3.52 0.35 -7.39
C THR A 110 -3.46 -1.12 -7.79
N ASP A 111 -2.32 -1.78 -7.59
CA ASP A 111 -2.08 -3.19 -7.84
C ASP A 111 -1.79 -3.91 -6.52
N SER A 112 -2.77 -4.62 -5.98
CA SER A 112 -2.67 -5.32 -4.69
C SER A 112 -1.64 -6.44 -4.71
N GLU A 113 -1.53 -7.18 -5.81
CA GLU A 113 -0.56 -8.27 -5.94
C GLU A 113 0.85 -7.71 -6.09
N GLY A 114 1.01 -6.68 -6.93
CA GLY A 114 2.27 -5.95 -7.07
C GLY A 114 2.73 -5.32 -5.76
N PHE A 115 1.81 -4.78 -4.95
CA PHE A 115 2.13 -4.25 -3.62
C PHE A 115 2.69 -5.31 -2.68
N GLN A 116 2.07 -6.50 -2.63
CA GLN A 116 2.58 -7.62 -1.84
C GLN A 116 3.98 -8.05 -2.33
N ALA A 117 4.13 -8.30 -3.63
CA ALA A 117 5.40 -8.73 -4.21
C ALA A 117 6.53 -7.71 -3.95
N PHE A 118 6.22 -6.40 -3.97
CA PHE A 118 7.17 -5.36 -3.61
C PHE A 118 7.63 -5.48 -2.15
N LEU A 119 6.70 -5.72 -1.22
CA LEU A 119 7.04 -5.89 0.19
C LEU A 119 7.85 -7.16 0.45
N ASP A 120 7.57 -8.25 -0.27
CA ASP A 120 8.31 -9.50 -0.16
C ASP A 120 9.77 -9.33 -0.61
N VAL A 121 10.03 -8.49 -1.62
CA VAL A 121 11.39 -8.17 -2.11
C VAL A 121 12.14 -7.21 -1.19
N THR A 122 11.43 -6.24 -0.62
CA THR A 122 12.04 -5.11 0.09
C THR A 122 12.07 -5.26 1.61
N ASP A 123 11.24 -6.13 2.18
CA ASP A 123 10.97 -6.22 3.62
C ASP A 123 10.62 -4.85 4.25
N PHE A 124 10.03 -3.92 3.48
CA PHE A 124 10.04 -2.50 3.85
C PHE A 124 9.44 -2.24 5.24
N PHE A 125 8.21 -2.68 5.49
CA PHE A 125 7.53 -2.47 6.78
C PHE A 125 8.01 -3.39 7.91
N GLN A 126 8.89 -4.36 7.62
CA GLN A 126 9.41 -5.31 8.61
C GLN A 126 10.82 -4.94 9.08
N LYS A 127 11.71 -4.53 8.15
CA LYS A 127 13.14 -4.33 8.41
C LYS A 127 13.61 -2.90 8.16
N ILE A 128 12.96 -2.16 7.27
CA ILE A 128 13.44 -0.84 6.84
C ILE A 128 12.71 0.28 7.58
N CYS A 129 11.38 0.22 7.61
CA CYS A 129 10.52 1.25 8.17
C CYS A 129 9.40 0.60 8.99
N PRO A 130 9.74 -0.04 10.13
CA PRO A 130 8.73 -0.58 11.02
C PRO A 130 7.95 0.54 11.71
N ARG A 131 6.79 0.18 12.26
CA ARG A 131 5.93 1.12 12.98
C ARG A 131 6.46 1.48 14.37
N TYR A 132 7.31 0.62 14.94
CA TYR A 132 7.88 0.71 16.27
C TYR A 132 9.27 0.08 16.28
#